data_AF-A0A6A4NH13-F1
#
_entry.id   AF-A0A6A4NH13-F1
#
_cell.length_a   1.000
_cell.length_b   1.000
_cell.length_c   1.000
_cell.angle_alpha   90.00
_cell.angle_beta   90.00
_cell.angle_gamma   90.00
#
_symmetry.space_group_name_H-M   'P 1'
#
loop_
_entity.id
_entity.type
_entity.pdbx_description
1 polymer ?
#
loop_
_entity_poly.entity_id
_entity_poly.type
_entity_poly.pdbx_seq_one_letter_code
_entity_poly.pdbx_strand_id
1 'polypeptide(L)'
;MFKGYILLLYYIIILGGPFEIVSILDLDVLFYPCPRGGPNFRPKVLDIGGKLQFPYMVDPNTHISMYESDNIIQYLVGQYGDGNIPCTLSFGCLTTLTASIGLLARNGKGSIYTIAKMPRKPLKLWSYEGSPFCKLVREALVELELPHLQISCARGSPKRQMLYDKTGLFQAPYLEDPNTGIEMFESAEIVEYLKATYALE
;
A
#
# COMPACT_ATOMS: atom_id res chain seq x y z
N MET A 1 20.78 1.46 11.67
CA MET A 1 21.16 1.30 10.25
C MET A 1 19.94 0.72 9.54
N PHE A 2 19.16 1.55 8.85
CA PHE A 2 17.90 1.13 8.21
C PHE A 2 18.24 0.12 7.13
N LYS A 3 17.71 -1.10 7.25
CA LYS A 3 17.61 -1.98 6.11
C LYS A 3 16.46 -1.46 5.26
N GLY A 4 16.74 -0.49 4.40
CA GLY A 4 15.78 0.15 3.51
C GLY A 4 15.34 -0.81 2.40
N TYR A 5 14.53 -1.80 2.77
CA TYR A 5 13.98 -2.76 1.84
C TYR A 5 12.75 -2.15 1.17
N ILE A 6 12.94 -1.43 0.07
CA ILE A 6 11.82 -0.91 -0.71
C ILE A 6 11.31 -2.04 -1.61
N LEU A 7 10.23 -2.69 -1.19
CA LEU A 7 9.51 -3.63 -2.05
C LEU A 7 8.65 -2.87 -3.06
N LEU A 8 8.57 -3.36 -4.29
CA LEU A 8 7.65 -2.83 -5.29
C LEU A 8 6.41 -3.73 -5.33
N LEU A 9 5.24 -3.20 -4.95
CA LEU A 9 4.00 -3.97 -4.99
C LEU A 9 2.99 -3.35 -5.94
N TYR A 10 2.62 -4.12 -6.96
CA TYR A 10 1.56 -3.81 -7.90
C TYR A 10 0.27 -4.51 -7.45
N TYR A 11 -0.83 -3.76 -7.27
CA TYR A 11 -2.02 -4.30 -6.61
C TYR A 11 -3.33 -3.64 -7.04
N ILE A 12 -4.42 -4.40 -7.06
CA ILE A 12 -5.75 -3.90 -7.43
C ILE A 12 -6.58 -3.49 -6.22
N ILE A 13 -6.48 -4.25 -5.11
CA ILE A 13 -7.42 -4.17 -3.98
C ILE A 13 -6.64 -4.02 -2.67
N ILE A 14 -7.08 -3.11 -1.80
CA ILE A 14 -6.47 -2.80 -0.50
C ILE A 14 -7.03 -3.69 0.62
N LEU A 15 -7.41 -4.94 0.34
CA LEU A 15 -7.95 -5.82 1.38
C LEU A 15 -7.18 -7.14 1.42
N GLY A 16 -6.61 -7.42 2.60
CA GLY A 16 -6.13 -8.74 2.99
C GLY A 16 -4.61 -8.96 2.93
N GLY A 17 -4.20 -10.02 3.66
CA GLY A 17 -2.96 -10.80 3.56
C GLY A 17 -1.65 -10.04 3.40
N PRO A 18 -1.19 -9.78 2.15
CA PRO A 18 0.12 -9.20 1.87
C PRO A 18 0.35 -7.81 2.51
N PHE A 19 -0.69 -7.00 2.73
CA PHE A 19 -0.54 -5.71 3.41
C PHE A 19 -0.42 -5.84 4.94
N GLU A 20 -1.09 -6.84 5.50
CA GLU A 20 -1.02 -7.14 6.93
C GLU A 20 0.38 -7.65 7.28
N ILE A 21 0.95 -8.54 6.45
CA ILE A 21 2.32 -9.02 6.70
C ILE A 21 3.37 -7.92 6.58
N VAL A 22 3.22 -6.99 5.63
CA VAL A 22 4.10 -5.80 5.52
C VAL A 22 4.06 -4.96 6.80
N SER A 23 2.87 -4.81 7.40
CA SER A 23 2.72 -4.08 8.66
C SER A 23 3.34 -4.84 9.83
N ILE A 24 3.17 -6.17 9.88
CA ILE A 24 3.73 -7.05 10.93
C ILE A 24 5.26 -7.07 10.88
N LEU A 25 5.83 -7.14 9.68
CA LEU A 25 7.28 -7.14 9.47
C LEU A 25 7.89 -5.73 9.51
N ASP A 26 7.08 -4.70 9.74
CA ASP A 26 7.47 -3.29 9.75
C ASP A 26 8.25 -2.87 8.49
N LEU A 27 7.83 -3.38 7.32
CA LEU A 27 8.49 -3.10 6.04
C LEU A 27 7.95 -1.82 5.40
N ASP A 28 8.84 -1.11 4.69
CA ASP A 28 8.45 0.04 3.87
C ASP A 28 8.27 -0.42 2.42
N VAL A 29 7.15 -0.07 1.79
CA VAL A 29 6.79 -0.63 0.48
C VAL A 29 6.42 0.49 -0.47
N LEU A 30 7.04 0.49 -1.64
CA LEU A 30 6.66 1.35 -2.75
C LEU A 30 5.54 0.68 -3.54
N PHE A 31 4.35 1.22 -3.34
CA PHE A 31 3.13 0.74 -3.94
C PHE A 31 2.90 1.38 -5.32
N TYR A 32 2.55 0.54 -6.28
CA TYR A 32 2.07 0.90 -7.62
C TYR A 32 0.62 0.46 -7.76
N PRO A 33 -0.36 1.32 -7.47
CA PRO A 33 -1.75 0.94 -7.58
C PRO A 33 -2.13 0.55 -9.00
N CYS A 34 -3.00 -0.45 -9.14
CA CYS A 34 -3.44 -1.00 -10.42
C CYS A 34 -4.98 -1.13 -10.47
N PRO A 35 -5.74 -0.04 -10.18
CA PRO A 35 -7.20 -0.09 -10.18
C PRO A 35 -7.75 -0.60 -11.51
N ARG A 36 -8.98 -1.13 -11.52
CA ARG A 36 -9.63 -1.54 -12.78
C ARG A 36 -9.79 -0.31 -13.69
N GLY A 37 -9.34 -0.42 -14.92
CA GLY A 37 -9.33 0.68 -15.89
C GLY A 37 -8.10 1.60 -15.81
N GLY A 38 -7.16 1.36 -14.89
CA GLY A 38 -5.93 2.15 -14.77
C GLY A 38 -5.00 1.97 -15.98
N PRO A 39 -4.57 3.06 -16.65
CA PRO A 39 -3.77 2.98 -17.87
C PRO A 39 -2.27 2.81 -17.62
N ASN A 40 -1.75 3.07 -16.41
CA ASN A 40 -0.30 3.25 -16.22
C ASN A 40 0.45 2.00 -15.78
N PHE A 41 -0.01 1.31 -14.74
CA PHE A 41 0.78 0.23 -14.12
C PHE A 41 0.34 -1.17 -14.52
N ARG A 42 -0.92 -1.36 -14.95
CA ARG A 42 -1.39 -2.66 -15.42
C ARG A 42 -0.61 -3.17 -16.63
N PRO A 43 -0.34 -2.35 -17.68
CA PRO A 43 0.48 -2.79 -18.81
C PRO A 43 1.89 -3.18 -18.37
N LYS A 44 2.49 -2.43 -17.43
CA LYS A 44 3.83 -2.75 -16.92
C LYS A 44 3.91 -4.13 -16.27
N VAL A 45 2.87 -4.55 -15.53
CA VAL A 45 2.83 -5.90 -14.95
C VAL A 45 2.76 -6.97 -16.03
N LEU A 46 2.03 -6.72 -17.11
CA LEU A 46 2.03 -7.62 -18.26
C LEU A 46 3.42 -7.71 -18.89
N ASP A 47 4.12 -6.58 -19.05
CA ASP A 47 5.45 -6.54 -19.66
C ASP A 47 6.51 -7.25 -18.82
N ILE A 48 6.55 -7.01 -17.51
CA ILE A 48 7.59 -7.55 -16.61
C ILE A 48 7.28 -8.95 -16.09
N GLY A 49 6.00 -9.27 -15.92
CA GLY A 49 5.57 -10.52 -15.31
C GLY A 49 4.86 -11.48 -16.27
N GLY A 50 4.58 -11.07 -17.51
CA GLY A 50 3.98 -11.91 -18.55
C GLY A 50 2.48 -12.19 -18.42
N LYS A 51 1.79 -11.71 -17.38
CA LYS A 51 0.34 -11.87 -17.20
C LYS A 51 -0.26 -10.76 -16.36
N LEU A 52 -1.52 -10.42 -16.63
CA LEU A 52 -2.28 -9.45 -15.85
C LEU A 52 -2.85 -10.08 -14.57
N GLN A 53 -1.96 -10.42 -13.64
CA GLN A 53 -2.31 -10.99 -12.34
C GLN A 53 -1.78 -10.12 -11.20
N PHE A 54 -2.57 -10.00 -10.13
CA PHE A 54 -2.25 -9.14 -8.99
C PHE A 54 -2.63 -9.84 -7.67
N PRO A 55 -1.91 -9.61 -6.56
CA PRO A 55 -0.73 -8.74 -6.47
C PRO A 55 0.49 -9.31 -7.22
N TYR A 56 1.37 -8.41 -7.65
CA TYR A 56 2.69 -8.75 -8.20
C TYR A 56 3.75 -7.98 -7.42
N MET A 57 4.71 -8.72 -6.87
CA MET A 57 5.78 -8.18 -6.04
C MET A 57 7.11 -8.27 -6.79
N VAL A 58 7.91 -7.22 -6.69
CA VAL A 58 9.33 -7.23 -7.06
C VAL A 58 10.14 -6.80 -5.85
N ASP A 59 11.12 -7.62 -5.50
CA ASP A 59 12.09 -7.35 -4.45
C ASP A 59 13.44 -7.00 -5.08
N PRO A 60 13.85 -5.72 -5.05
CA PRO A 60 15.12 -5.31 -5.64
C PRO A 60 16.34 -5.82 -4.87
N ASN A 61 16.18 -6.24 -3.61
CA ASN A 61 17.31 -6.68 -2.78
C ASN A 61 17.75 -8.10 -3.13
N THR A 62 16.80 -8.94 -3.53
CA THR A 62 17.03 -10.35 -3.92
C THR A 62 16.86 -10.58 -5.41
N HIS A 63 16.40 -9.57 -6.16
CA HIS A 63 16.04 -9.65 -7.57
C HIS A 63 14.94 -10.67 -7.87
N ILE A 64 14.12 -11.01 -6.88
CA ILE A 64 12.98 -11.92 -7.03
C ILE A 64 11.75 -11.12 -7.43
N SER A 65 10.97 -11.68 -8.35
CA SER A 65 9.62 -11.22 -8.64
C SER A 65 8.64 -12.38 -8.60
N MET A 66 7.45 -12.17 -8.05
CA MET A 66 6.46 -13.24 -7.93
C MET A 66 5.02 -12.73 -7.90
N TYR A 67 4.12 -13.66 -8.24
CA TYR A 67 2.67 -13.52 -8.12
C TYR A 67 2.17 -14.30 -6.89
N GLU A 68 0.85 -14.21 -6.68
CA GLU A 68 0.09 -14.89 -5.64
C GLU A 68 0.37 -14.34 -4.24
N SER A 69 -0.70 -13.92 -3.56
CA SER A 69 -0.60 -13.38 -2.20
C SER A 69 0.08 -14.33 -1.24
N ASP A 70 -0.24 -15.62 -1.30
CA ASP A 70 0.26 -16.61 -0.34
C ASP A 70 1.76 -16.86 -0.51
N ASN A 71 2.23 -16.93 -1.76
CA ASN A 71 3.66 -17.04 -2.06
C ASN A 71 4.42 -15.80 -1.61
N ILE A 72 3.85 -14.60 -1.86
CA ILE A 72 4.43 -13.33 -1.40
C ILE A 72 4.53 -13.32 0.13
N ILE A 73 3.47 -13.71 0.85
CA ILE A 73 3.48 -13.76 2.33
C ILE A 73 4.56 -14.74 2.83
N GLN A 74 4.60 -15.95 2.28
CA GLN A 74 5.60 -16.96 2.65
C GLN A 74 7.02 -16.44 2.41
N TYR A 75 7.26 -15.82 1.26
CA TYR A 75 8.53 -15.21 0.92
C TYR A 75 8.93 -14.11 1.90
N LEU A 76 8.02 -13.17 2.18
CA LEU A 76 8.29 -12.04 3.07
C LEU A 76 8.58 -12.50 4.50
N VAL A 77 7.81 -13.45 5.02
CA VAL A 77 8.05 -14.05 6.34
C VAL A 77 9.40 -14.77 6.38
N GLY A 78 9.74 -15.53 5.34
CA GLY A 78 10.99 -16.27 5.27
C GLY A 78 12.23 -15.39 5.12
N GLN A 79 12.15 -14.30 4.34
CA GLN A 79 13.30 -13.44 4.07
C GLN A 79 13.46 -12.27 5.05
N TYR A 80 12.35 -11.70 5.50
CA TYR A 80 12.34 -10.48 6.32
C TYR A 80 11.77 -10.69 7.72
N GLY A 81 11.19 -11.86 7.99
CA GLY A 81 10.69 -12.24 9.31
C GLY A 81 11.53 -13.32 9.99
N ASP A 82 10.90 -14.04 10.92
CA ASP A 82 11.46 -15.15 11.67
C ASP A 82 11.11 -16.53 11.05
N GLY A 83 10.49 -16.55 9.86
CA GLY A 83 10.01 -17.76 9.22
C GLY A 83 8.64 -18.25 9.70
N ASN A 84 8.06 -17.68 10.75
CA ASN A 84 6.76 -18.08 11.28
C ASN A 84 5.64 -17.21 10.72
N ILE A 85 4.73 -17.82 9.96
CA ILE A 85 3.54 -17.11 9.48
C ILE A 85 2.58 -16.97 10.67
N PRO A 86 2.21 -15.74 11.08
CA PRO A 86 1.23 -15.55 12.15
C PRO A 86 -0.03 -16.36 11.87
N CYS A 87 -0.56 -17.04 12.90
CA CYS A 87 -1.72 -17.91 12.73
C CYS A 87 -2.94 -17.17 12.16
N THR A 88 -3.06 -15.86 12.42
CA THR A 88 -4.07 -14.96 11.83
C THR A 88 -4.01 -14.88 10.30
N LEU A 89 -2.81 -14.97 9.73
CA LEU A 89 -2.55 -15.00 8.28
C LEU A 89 -2.67 -16.42 7.69
N SER A 90 -2.43 -17.47 8.49
CA SER A 90 -2.55 -18.87 8.06
C SER A 90 -4.00 -19.30 7.74
N PHE A 91 -5.01 -18.53 8.17
CA PHE A 91 -6.43 -18.73 7.84
C PHE A 91 -6.85 -18.06 6.51
N GLY A 92 -5.91 -17.79 5.61
CA GLY A 92 -6.01 -16.95 4.40
C GLY A 92 -7.25 -17.14 3.48
N CYS A 93 -7.94 -18.29 3.52
CA CYS A 93 -9.18 -18.49 2.78
C CYS A 93 -10.39 -17.74 3.39
N LEU A 94 -10.49 -17.66 4.72
CA LEU A 94 -11.61 -16.98 5.40
C LEU A 94 -11.45 -15.44 5.41
N THR A 95 -10.23 -14.93 5.45
CA THR A 95 -9.94 -13.48 5.41
C THR A 95 -10.12 -12.91 3.99
N THR A 96 -9.77 -13.66 2.94
CA THR A 96 -10.02 -13.27 1.54
C THR A 96 -11.52 -13.21 1.21
N LEU A 97 -12.32 -14.13 1.77
CA LEU A 97 -13.78 -14.15 1.59
C LEU A 97 -14.50 -13.03 2.35
N THR A 98 -14.05 -12.66 3.56
CA THR A 98 -14.62 -11.53 4.31
C THR A 98 -14.23 -10.17 3.70
N ALA A 99 -13.00 -10.05 3.20
CA ALA A 99 -12.53 -8.89 2.44
C ALA A 99 -13.40 -8.61 1.20
N SER A 100 -13.74 -9.66 0.43
CA SER A 100 -14.60 -9.54 -0.76
C SER A 100 -16.04 -9.13 -0.43
N ILE A 101 -16.60 -9.57 0.70
CA ILE A 101 -17.91 -9.12 1.19
C ILE A 101 -17.87 -7.64 1.64
N GLY A 102 -16.79 -7.21 2.29
CA GLY A 102 -16.60 -5.81 2.70
C GLY A 102 -16.51 -4.81 1.54
N LEU A 103 -16.08 -5.25 0.35
CA LEU A 103 -16.06 -4.44 -0.88
C LEU A 103 -17.46 -4.19 -1.45
N LEU A 104 -18.32 -5.20 -1.39
CA LEU A 104 -19.71 -5.09 -1.84
C LEU A 104 -20.48 -4.06 -1.01
N ALA A 105 -20.20 -3.99 0.30
CA ALA A 105 -20.79 -3.00 1.20
C ALA A 105 -20.28 -1.55 1.00
N ARG A 106 -19.22 -1.33 0.22
CA ARG A 106 -18.60 -0.01 -0.03
C ARG A 106 -18.64 0.40 -1.51
N ASN A 107 -19.53 -0.18 -2.30
CA ASN A 107 -19.76 0.15 -3.72
C ASN A 107 -18.48 0.10 -4.59
N GLY A 108 -17.50 -0.74 -4.25
CA GLY A 108 -16.26 -0.85 -5.05
C GLY A 108 -15.31 0.36 -4.96
N LYS A 109 -15.44 1.23 -3.94
CA LYS A 109 -14.43 2.24 -3.63
C LYS A 109 -13.04 1.62 -3.47
N GLY A 110 -12.02 2.30 -3.97
CA GLY A 110 -10.64 1.81 -3.99
C GLY A 110 -10.36 0.75 -5.05
N SER A 111 -11.24 0.54 -6.04
CA SER A 111 -11.08 -0.54 -7.04
C SER A 111 -11.26 -0.11 -8.50
N ILE A 112 -11.75 1.11 -8.76
CA ILE A 112 -12.01 1.62 -10.11
C ILE A 112 -11.20 2.89 -10.31
N TYR A 113 -10.56 2.99 -11.47
CA TYR A 113 -9.71 4.12 -11.81
C TYR A 113 -10.54 5.40 -12.00
N THR A 114 -10.04 6.49 -11.45
CA THR A 114 -10.47 7.88 -11.71
C THR A 114 -9.35 8.56 -12.48
N ILE A 115 -9.69 9.28 -13.55
CA ILE A 115 -8.71 9.97 -14.38
C ILE A 115 -7.89 10.91 -13.51
N ALA A 116 -6.56 10.76 -13.55
CA ALA A 116 -5.67 11.51 -12.71
C ALA A 116 -4.36 11.85 -13.43
N LYS A 117 -3.73 12.95 -13.02
CA LYS A 117 -2.38 13.31 -13.44
C LYS A 117 -1.35 12.48 -12.66
N MET A 118 -0.39 11.90 -13.35
CA MET A 118 0.66 11.11 -12.71
C MET A 118 1.68 12.02 -11.99
N PRO A 119 2.01 11.78 -10.70
CA PRO A 119 3.03 12.54 -9.99
C PRO A 119 4.44 12.24 -10.54
N ARG A 120 5.35 13.21 -10.44
CA ARG A 120 6.76 13.04 -10.87
C ARG A 120 7.55 12.15 -9.90
N LYS A 121 7.25 12.25 -8.61
CA LYS A 121 7.85 11.46 -7.52
C LYS A 121 6.74 10.74 -6.76
N PRO A 122 6.96 9.49 -6.31
CA PRO A 122 6.01 8.82 -5.43
C PRO A 122 5.74 9.65 -4.17
N LEU A 123 4.48 9.69 -3.74
CA LEU A 123 4.10 10.30 -2.47
C LEU A 123 4.61 9.42 -1.32
N LYS A 124 4.65 9.91 -0.09
CA LYS A 124 4.94 9.09 1.09
C LYS A 124 3.74 9.08 2.02
N LEU A 125 3.39 7.90 2.52
CA LEU A 125 2.27 7.70 3.41
C LEU A 125 2.72 6.93 4.64
N TRP A 126 2.78 7.61 5.78
CA TRP A 126 2.95 6.96 7.09
C TRP A 126 1.62 6.34 7.48
N SER A 127 1.53 5.01 7.46
CA SER A 127 0.28 4.30 7.71
C SER A 127 0.50 2.85 8.13
N TYR A 128 -0.56 2.15 8.51
CA TYR A 128 -0.56 0.71 8.75
C TYR A 128 -1.92 0.11 8.36
N GLU A 129 -1.96 -1.21 8.17
CA GLU A 129 -3.12 -1.91 7.61
C GLU A 129 -4.38 -1.74 8.49
N GLY A 130 -4.26 -2.01 9.79
CA GLY A 130 -5.39 -2.06 10.73
C GLY A 130 -6.08 -0.74 11.11
N SER A 131 -5.70 0.40 10.51
CA SER A 131 -6.39 1.69 10.73
C SER A 131 -7.46 1.96 9.67
N PRO A 132 -8.74 2.20 10.06
CA PRO A 132 -9.78 2.57 9.10
C PRO A 132 -9.50 3.91 8.41
N PHE A 133 -8.84 4.86 9.10
CA PHE A 133 -8.45 6.15 8.52
C PHE A 133 -7.36 6.00 7.45
N CYS A 134 -6.39 5.12 7.69
CA CYS A 134 -5.36 4.82 6.70
C CYS A 134 -5.95 4.14 5.47
N LYS A 135 -6.96 3.27 5.66
CA LYS A 135 -7.67 2.63 4.55
C LYS A 135 -8.33 3.65 3.61
N LEU A 136 -8.95 4.71 4.14
CA LEU A 136 -9.57 5.76 3.31
C LEU A 136 -8.55 6.46 2.39
N VAL A 137 -7.38 6.80 2.92
CA VAL A 137 -6.31 7.44 2.14
C VAL A 137 -5.77 6.49 1.08
N ARG A 138 -5.56 5.21 1.42
CA ARG A 138 -5.14 4.19 0.45
C ARG A 138 -6.19 4.03 -0.66
N GLU A 139 -7.48 4.02 -0.34
CA GLU A 139 -8.56 3.93 -1.33
C GLU A 139 -8.45 5.07 -2.36
N ALA A 140 -8.23 6.30 -1.90
CA ALA A 140 -8.03 7.44 -2.80
C ALA A 140 -6.74 7.33 -3.64
N LEU A 141 -5.62 6.91 -3.04
CA LEU A 141 -4.36 6.68 -3.77
C LEU A 141 -4.52 5.61 -4.85
N VAL A 142 -5.33 4.57 -4.59
CA VAL A 142 -5.61 3.52 -5.58
C VAL A 142 -6.52 4.00 -6.69
N GLU A 143 -7.62 4.67 -6.36
CA GLU A 143 -8.55 5.22 -7.35
C GLU A 143 -7.84 6.16 -8.33
N LEU A 144 -6.93 7.00 -7.83
CA LEU A 144 -6.16 7.96 -8.63
C LEU A 144 -4.88 7.37 -9.24
N GLU A 145 -4.64 6.08 -9.08
CA GLU A 145 -3.44 5.39 -9.58
C GLU A 145 -2.12 6.06 -9.14
N LEU A 146 -2.04 6.55 -7.90
CA LEU A 146 -0.91 7.33 -7.39
C LEU A 146 0.16 6.43 -6.74
N PRO A 147 1.39 6.36 -7.30
CA PRO A 147 2.46 5.61 -6.67
C PRO A 147 2.87 6.25 -5.34
N HIS A 148 3.06 5.43 -4.31
CA HIS A 148 3.39 5.92 -2.98
C HIS A 148 4.27 4.96 -2.19
N LEU A 149 5.23 5.52 -1.45
CA LEU A 149 5.99 4.80 -0.43
C LEU A 149 5.16 4.77 0.85
N GLN A 150 4.68 3.60 1.23
CA GLN A 150 4.08 3.39 2.54
C GLN A 150 5.17 3.15 3.57
N ILE A 151 5.20 3.99 4.60
CA ILE A 151 6.06 3.84 5.77
C ILE A 151 5.22 3.19 6.87
N SER A 152 5.53 1.93 7.19
CA SER A 152 4.74 1.18 8.18
C SER A 152 4.87 1.80 9.56
N CYS A 153 3.73 2.05 10.21
CA CYS A 153 3.66 2.62 11.56
C CYS A 153 2.83 1.74 12.51
N ALA A 154 2.90 0.42 12.31
CA ALA A 154 2.16 -0.54 13.12
C ALA A 154 2.50 -0.40 14.62
N ARG A 155 1.62 -0.95 15.48
CA ARG A 155 1.85 -0.91 16.92
C ARG A 155 3.17 -1.59 17.28
N GLY A 156 4.03 -0.90 18.03
CA GLY A 156 5.37 -1.38 18.37
C GLY A 156 6.47 -0.98 17.39
N SER A 157 6.14 -0.41 16.22
CA SER A 157 7.14 0.08 15.27
C SER A 157 7.94 1.26 15.85
N PRO A 158 9.28 1.27 15.74
CA PRO A 158 10.11 2.41 16.14
C PRO A 158 9.87 3.65 15.25
N LYS A 159 9.30 3.47 14.05
CA LYS A 159 8.97 4.57 13.12
C LYS A 159 7.90 5.50 13.68
N ARG A 160 7.12 5.06 14.67
CA ARG A 160 6.19 5.92 15.41
C ARG A 160 6.91 7.04 16.15
N GLN A 161 8.06 6.74 16.75
CA GLN A 161 8.90 7.75 17.38
C GLN A 161 9.50 8.68 16.33
N MET A 162 9.92 8.15 15.18
CA MET A 162 10.45 8.99 14.09
C MET A 162 9.41 10.00 13.58
N LEU A 163 8.16 9.58 13.44
CA LEU A 163 7.08 10.49 13.06
C LEU A 163 6.86 11.54 14.16
N TYR A 164 6.82 11.12 15.44
CA TYR A 164 6.71 12.04 16.57
C TYR A 164 7.85 13.06 16.61
N ASP A 165 9.11 12.63 16.42
CA ASP A 165 10.28 13.50 16.42
C ASP A 165 10.23 14.51 15.26
N LYS A 166 9.61 14.13 14.14
CA LYS A 166 9.42 14.98 12.96
C LYS A 166 8.30 16.01 13.14
N THR A 167 7.16 15.62 13.71
CA THR A 167 5.92 16.43 13.67
C THR A 167 5.49 16.96 15.03
N GLY A 168 6.11 16.49 16.12
CA GLY A 168 5.70 16.74 17.50
C GLY A 168 4.48 15.93 17.97
N LEU A 169 3.89 15.11 17.09
CA LEU A 169 2.69 14.29 17.37
C LEU A 169 2.71 13.00 16.54
N PHE A 170 2.48 11.86 17.19
CA PHE A 170 2.20 10.65 16.45
C PHE A 170 0.70 10.54 16.12
N GLN A 171 0.38 10.64 14.83
CA GLN A 171 -0.93 10.35 14.29
C GLN A 171 -0.78 9.70 12.90
N ALA A 172 -1.62 8.71 12.58
CA ALA A 172 -1.64 8.05 11.28
C ALA A 172 -3.08 8.01 10.73
N PRO A 173 -3.31 8.33 9.45
CA PRO A 173 -2.30 8.56 8.40
C PRO A 173 -1.62 9.94 8.47
N TYR A 174 -0.38 10.00 7.98
CA TYR A 174 0.34 11.24 7.66
C TYR A 174 0.87 11.16 6.23
N LEU A 175 0.55 12.15 5.41
CA LEU A 175 0.95 12.23 4.00
C LEU A 175 2.10 13.22 3.85
N GLU A 176 3.14 12.86 3.09
CA GLU A 176 4.12 13.79 2.54
C GLU A 176 4.05 13.73 1.01
N ASP A 177 3.83 14.88 0.38
CA ASP A 177 3.85 15.01 -1.07
C ASP A 177 5.10 15.79 -1.53
N PRO A 178 6.14 15.09 -2.02
CA PRO A 178 7.36 15.74 -2.49
C PRO A 178 7.19 16.52 -3.80
N ASN A 179 6.04 16.42 -4.46
CA ASN A 179 5.75 17.13 -5.70
C ASN A 179 5.23 18.55 -5.44
N THR A 180 4.56 18.78 -4.32
CA THR A 180 3.99 20.08 -3.91
C THR A 180 4.67 20.66 -2.67
N GLY A 181 5.36 19.83 -1.88
CA GLY A 181 5.95 20.20 -0.59
C GLY A 181 4.97 20.14 0.59
N ILE A 182 3.74 19.65 0.36
CA ILE A 182 2.73 19.53 1.41
C ILE A 182 3.05 18.33 2.31
N GLU A 183 2.90 18.54 3.61
CA GLU A 183 2.84 17.47 4.59
C GLU A 183 1.62 17.70 5.50
N MET A 184 0.79 16.67 5.71
CA MET A 184 -0.47 16.85 6.44
C MET A 184 -1.00 15.59 7.12
N PHE A 185 -1.78 15.81 8.19
CA PHE A 185 -2.58 14.81 8.89
C PHE A 185 -4.03 14.80 8.37
N GLU A 186 -4.91 14.14 9.11
CA GLU A 186 -6.36 14.04 8.87
C GLU A 186 -6.74 13.33 7.57
N SER A 187 -7.25 12.09 7.70
CA SER A 187 -7.54 11.26 6.53
C SER A 187 -8.55 11.88 5.56
N ALA A 188 -9.51 12.66 6.07
CA ALA A 188 -10.51 13.31 5.22
C ALA A 188 -9.86 14.42 4.37
N GLU A 189 -9.07 15.29 5.01
CA GLU A 189 -8.33 16.36 4.35
C GLU A 189 -7.31 15.81 3.35
N ILE A 190 -6.61 14.73 3.70
CA ILE A 190 -5.71 14.04 2.78
C ILE A 190 -6.45 13.56 1.53
N VAL A 191 -7.63 12.95 1.68
CA VAL A 191 -8.40 12.45 0.52
C VAL A 191 -8.88 13.61 -0.34
N GLU A 192 -9.36 14.70 0.25
CA GLU A 192 -9.76 15.91 -0.46
C GLU A 192 -8.58 16.53 -1.21
N TYR A 193 -7.43 16.66 -0.55
CA TYR A 193 -6.19 17.14 -1.13
C TYR A 193 -5.75 16.30 -2.35
N LEU A 194 -5.73 14.97 -2.22
CA LEU A 194 -5.32 14.07 -3.30
C LEU A 194 -6.22 14.24 -4.52
N LYS A 195 -7.53 14.34 -4.31
CA LYS A 195 -8.50 14.56 -5.40
C LYS A 195 -8.35 15.92 -6.05
N ALA A 196 -8.31 16.99 -5.25
CA ALA A 196 -8.17 18.35 -5.76
C ALA A 196 -6.85 18.55 -6.51
N THR A 197 -5.78 17.88 -6.05
CA THR A 197 -4.46 18.01 -6.66
C THR A 197 -4.31 17.15 -7.89
N TYR A 198 -4.74 15.88 -7.84
CA TYR A 198 -4.36 14.90 -8.86
C TYR A 198 -5.50 14.44 -9.76
N ALA A 199 -6.76 14.52 -9.36
CA ALA A 199 -7.86 14.14 -10.24
C ALA A 199 -7.95 15.12 -11.43
N LEU A 200 -8.35 14.61 -12.59
CA LEU A 200 -8.66 15.38 -13.78
C LEU A 200 -10.16 15.25 -14.05
N GLU A 201 -10.80 16.35 -14.42
CA GLU A 201 -12.20 16.39 -14.84
C GLU A 201 -12.41 15.81 -16.25
#